data_AF-A0A1A8AYX5-F1
#
_entry.id   AF-A0A1A8AYX5-F1
#
_cell.length_a   1.000
_cell.length_b   1.000
_cell.length_c   1.000
_cell.angle_alpha   90.00
_cell.angle_beta   90.00
_cell.angle_gamma   90.00
#
_symmetry.space_group_name_H-M   'P 1'
#
loop_
_entity.id
_entity.type
_entity.pdbx_description
1 polymer ?
#
loop_
_entity_poly.entity_id
_entity_poly.type
_entity_poly.pdbx_seq_one_letter_code
_entity_poly.pdbx_strand_id
1 'polypeptide(L)' 'LEALEQEREQRAKARAAFSAALVGTQTWTVLGPYDTQKTLKFKTVVTNIRKAYNPETVPLFTQINTY' A
#
# COMPACT_ATOMS: atom_id res chain seq x y z
N LEU A 1 -25.71 -11.87 19.24
CA LEU A 1 -24.49 -12.48 18.66
C LEU A 1 -24.32 -12.04 17.22
N GLU A 2 -25.32 -12.24 16.35
CA GLU A 2 -25.28 -11.82 14.93
C GLU A 2 -24.98 -10.32 14.70
N ALA A 3 -25.59 -9.40 15.45
CA ALA A 3 -25.35 -7.96 15.28
C ALA A 3 -23.88 -7.56 15.57
N LEU A 4 -23.23 -8.26 16.51
CA LEU A 4 -21.82 -8.02 16.85
C LEU A 4 -20.89 -8.56 15.77
N GLU A 5 -21.25 -9.70 15.16
CA GLU A 5 -20.54 -10.24 13.99
C GLU A 5 -20.66 -9.32 12.78
N GLN A 6 -21.84 -8.78 12.50
CA GLN A 6 -22.05 -7.82 11.42
C GLN A 6 -21.24 -6.53 11.62
N GLU A 7 -21.20 -5.99 12.84
CA GLU A 7 -20.38 -4.80 13.15
C GLU A 7 -18.87 -5.08 12.94
N ARG A 8 -18.40 -6.27 13.36
CA ARG A 8 -17.00 -6.68 13.15
C ARG A 8 -16.68 -6.83 11.66
N GLU A 9 -17.58 -7.40 10.88
CA GLU A 9 -17.42 -7.49 9.43
C GLU A 9 -17.41 -6.12 8.77
N GLN A 10 -18.30 -5.20 9.17
CA GLN A 10 -18.33 -3.84 8.65
C GLN A 10 -17.05 -3.06 9.00
N ARG A 11 -16.56 -3.19 10.24
CA ARG A 11 -15.28 -2.60 10.64
C ARG A 11 -14.09 -3.22 9.89
N ALA A 12 -14.11 -4.53 9.64
CA ALA A 12 -13.12 -5.18 8.77
C ALA A 12 -13.24 -4.68 7.32
N LYS A 13 -14.45 -4.36 6.88
CA LYS A 13 -14.77 -3.74 5.58
C LYS A 13 -14.28 -2.29 5.45
N ALA A 14 -14.05 -1.58 6.55
CA ALA A 14 -13.58 -0.20 6.54
C ALA A 14 -12.05 -0.04 6.69
N ARG A 15 -11.32 -1.09 7.08
CA ARG A 15 -9.87 -1.00 7.34
C ARG A 15 -9.05 -1.16 6.06
N ALA A 16 -8.19 -0.20 5.79
CA ALA A 16 -7.14 -0.24 4.79
C ALA A 16 -5.81 0.17 5.43
N ALA A 17 -4.73 -0.53 5.07
CA ALA A 17 -3.38 -0.19 5.49
C ALA A 17 -2.40 -0.76 4.45
N PHE A 18 -1.34 -0.01 4.17
CA PHE A 18 -0.26 -0.49 3.32
C PHE A 18 1.11 -0.10 3.90
N SER A 19 2.11 -0.92 3.63
CA SER A 19 3.52 -0.62 3.90
C SER A 19 4.34 -1.15 2.74
N ALA A 20 5.26 -0.33 2.24
CA ALA A 20 6.11 -0.69 1.12
C ALA A 20 7.51 -0.09 1.29
N ALA A 21 8.52 -0.81 0.81
CA ALA A 21 9.91 -0.37 0.78
C ALA A 21 10.34 -0.07 -0.66
N LEU A 22 11.18 0.95 -0.78
CA LEU A 22 11.74 1.40 -2.05
C LEU A 22 12.78 0.41 -2.59
N VAL A 23 13.56 -0.19 -1.68
CA VAL A 23 14.63 -1.14 -1.96
C VAL A 23 14.28 -2.46 -1.28
N GLY A 24 14.38 -3.56 -2.04
CA GLY A 24 14.15 -4.92 -1.55
C GLY A 24 15.45 -5.70 -1.29
N THR A 25 16.59 -5.06 -1.42
CA THR A 25 17.91 -5.66 -1.26
C THR A 25 18.54 -5.24 0.08
N GLN A 26 19.37 -6.13 0.64
CA GLN A 26 20.19 -5.82 1.82
C GLN A 26 21.52 -5.13 1.44
N THR A 27 21.79 -5.00 0.14
CA THR A 27 22.99 -4.35 -0.40
C THR A 27 22.82 -2.84 -0.42
N TRP A 28 23.90 -2.13 -0.09
CA TRP A 28 23.95 -0.68 -0.20
C TRP A 28 23.59 -0.25 -1.63
N THR A 29 22.54 0.56 -1.76
CA THR A 29 22.03 1.01 -3.06
C THR A 29 21.80 2.51 -2.99
N VAL A 30 22.38 3.24 -3.94
CA VAL A 30 22.21 4.69 -4.07
C VAL A 30 21.07 4.95 -5.05
N LEU A 31 19.96 5.52 -4.56
CA LEU A 31 18.81 5.91 -5.36
C LEU A 31 18.72 7.44 -5.40
N GLY A 32 19.46 8.02 -6.35
CA GLY A 32 19.54 9.46 -6.55
C GLY A 32 20.97 10.00 -6.40
N PRO A 33 21.17 11.32 -6.51
CA PRO A 33 20.15 12.34 -6.78
C PRO A 33 19.55 12.18 -8.17
N TYR A 34 18.27 12.52 -8.32
CA TYR A 34 17.61 12.57 -9.62
C TYR A 34 17.67 14.00 -10.15
N ASP A 35 18.11 14.14 -11.40
CA ASP A 35 18.21 15.39 -12.15
C ASP A 35 16.83 16.00 -12.50
N THR A 36 15.79 15.18 -12.41
CA THR A 36 14.42 15.47 -12.81
C THR A 36 13.42 14.93 -11.79
N GLN A 37 12.18 15.43 -11.80
CA GLN A 37 11.12 14.90 -10.95
C GLN A 37 10.88 13.42 -11.29
N LYS A 38 11.22 12.54 -10.35
CA LYS A 38 11.11 11.09 -10.53
C LYS A 38 10.15 10.48 -9.52
N THR A 39 9.12 9.83 -10.02
CA THR A 39 8.17 9.07 -9.20
C THR A 39 8.84 7.79 -8.69
N LEU A 40 8.92 7.63 -7.36
CA LEU A 40 9.56 6.48 -6.72
C LEU A 40 8.63 5.27 -6.66
N LYS A 41 9.02 4.17 -7.31
CA LYS A 41 8.26 2.92 -7.29
C LYS A 41 8.68 2.04 -6.10
N PHE A 42 7.86 1.97 -5.06
CA PHE A 42 8.08 1.08 -3.91
C PHE A 42 7.66 -0.34 -4.28
N LYS A 43 8.61 -1.15 -4.75
CA LYS A 43 8.34 -2.50 -5.29
C LYS A 43 8.13 -3.56 -4.22
N THR A 44 8.69 -3.36 -3.03
CA THR A 44 8.63 -4.36 -1.97
C THR A 44 7.44 -4.05 -1.07
N VAL A 45 6.31 -4.71 -1.32
CA VAL A 45 5.08 -4.54 -0.52
C VAL A 45 5.10 -5.48 0.67
N VAL A 46 5.09 -4.92 1.89
CA VAL A 46 5.12 -5.68 3.15
C VAL A 46 3.71 -5.90 3.69
N THR A 47 2.80 -4.94 3.49
CA THR A 47 1.38 -5.09 3.83
C THR A 47 0.54 -4.32 2.82
N ASN A 48 -0.62 -4.85 2.42
CA ASN A 48 -1.52 -4.22 1.44
C ASN A 48 -2.97 -4.67 1.66
N ILE A 49 -3.51 -4.28 2.81
CA ILE A 49 -4.90 -4.57 3.18
C ILE A 49 -5.80 -3.85 2.17
N ARG A 50 -6.72 -4.62 1.56
CA ARG A 50 -7.62 -4.21 0.46
C ARG A 50 -6.97 -3.94 -0.90
N LYS A 51 -5.70 -4.33 -1.11
CA LYS A 51 -5.01 -4.07 -2.40
C LYS A 51 -5.05 -2.59 -2.82
N ALA A 52 -5.07 -1.69 -1.84
CA ALA A 52 -5.16 -0.25 -2.04
C ALA A 52 -3.87 0.37 -2.60
N TYR A 53 -2.78 -0.41 -2.63
CA TYR A 53 -1.51 -0.04 -3.25
C TYR A 53 -1.20 -0.95 -4.45
N ASN A 54 -0.81 -0.38 -5.59
CA ASN A 54 -0.34 -1.10 -6.77
C ASN A 54 1.02 -0.53 -7.24
N PRO A 55 2.13 -1.28 -7.12
CA PRO A 55 3.47 -0.79 -7.48
C PRO A 55 3.70 -0.61 -9.00
N GLU A 56 2.85 -1.21 -9.85
CA GLU A 56 3.06 -1.24 -11.30
C GLU A 56 2.47 -0.02 -12.03
N THR A 57 1.35 0.53 -11.54
CA THR A 57 0.60 1.57 -12.25
C THR A 57 0.99 2.98 -11.83
N VAL A 58 1.04 3.24 -10.52
CA VAL A 58 1.45 4.53 -9.94
C VAL A 58 1.76 4.30 -8.45
N PRO A 59 2.81 4.90 -7.86
CA PRO A 59 3.08 4.84 -6.42
C PRO A 59 2.12 5.71 -5.59
N LEU A 60 0.84 5.67 -5.92
CA LEU A 60 -0.22 6.42 -5.28
C LEU A 60 -1.07 5.44 -4.49
N PHE A 61 -1.23 5.73 -3.20
CA PHE A 61 -2.24 5.06 -2.38
C PHE A 61 -3.60 5.63 -2.76
N THR A 62 -4.48 4.78 -3.28
CA THR A 62 -5.84 5.17 -3.64
C THR A 62 -6.80 4.53 -2.66
N GLN A 63 -7.59 5.35 -1.96
CA GLN A 63 -8.68 4.84 -1.14
C GLN A 63 -9.72 4.17 -2.05
N ILE A 64 -9.80 2.83 -2.01
CA ILE A 64 -10.84 2.09 -2.73
C ILE A 64 -12.11 2.13 -1.89
N ASN A 65 -13.01 3.07 -2.23
CA ASN A 65 -14.37 3.06 -1.70
C ASN A 65 -15.12 1.90 -2.36
N THR A 66 -15.46 0.87 -1.59
CA THR A 66 -16.31 -0.22 -2.05
C THR A 66 -17.76 0.17 -1.77
N TYR A 67 -18.59 0.31 -2.81
CA TYR A 67 -20.03 0.57 -2.70
C TYR A 67 -20.79 -0.69 -2.27
#